data_AF-A0A2E6DV70-F1
#
_entry.id   AF-A0A2E6DV70-F1
#
_cell.length_a   1.000
_cell.length_b   1.000
_cell.length_c   1.000
_cell.angle_alpha   90.00
_cell.angle_beta   90.00
_cell.angle_gamma   90.00
#
_symmetry.space_group_name_H-M   'P 1'
#
loop_
_entity.id
_entity.type
_entity.pdbx_description
1 polymer ?
#
loop_
_entity_poly.entity_id
_entity_poly.type
_entity_poly.pdbx_seq_one_letter_code
_entity_poly.pdbx_strand_id
1 'polypeptide(L)'
;MATNQEESADLLYAMRAVMVLLGSGIGLESALQMIGRGGYGAISRDFREVISNLQRGSKLEQELAKLSRDASTKAYSRFLNTLRTNVTSDTDLLRALEQQSEREEEERNDKLSTYIEKLSGLPTILLTVGMLSPIIFGVVAMLPTIQPGLLNNPWLPGTGYLVLMANLFGPVLLLTILLMVLIGYRAHSSDPGVI
;
A
#
# COMPACT_ATOMS: atom_id res chain seq x y z
N MET A 1 -0.75 -6.08 -20.51
CA MET A 1 0.19 -5.55 -19.50
C MET A 1 -0.49 -5.65 -18.16
N ALA A 2 0.12 -6.35 -17.21
CA ALA A 2 -0.41 -6.46 -15.86
C ALA A 2 -0.27 -5.12 -15.11
N THR A 3 -1.16 -4.87 -14.17
CA THR A 3 -1.12 -3.70 -13.28
C THR A 3 0.00 -3.89 -12.24
N ASN A 4 0.71 -2.82 -11.85
CA ASN A 4 1.81 -2.87 -10.86
C ASN A 4 1.46 -3.65 -9.56
N GLN A 5 0.20 -3.60 -9.13
CA GLN A 5 -0.29 -4.34 -7.96
C GLN A 5 -0.38 -5.85 -8.19
N GLU A 6 -0.83 -6.30 -9.37
CA GLU A 6 -0.92 -7.74 -9.69
C GLU A 6 0.48 -8.36 -9.71
N GLU A 7 1.45 -7.72 -10.38
CA GLU A 7 2.83 -8.23 -10.44
C GLU A 7 3.46 -8.30 -9.05
N SER A 8 3.26 -7.29 -8.21
CA SER A 8 3.83 -7.26 -6.86
C SER A 8 3.22 -8.32 -5.94
N ALA A 9 1.91 -8.56 -6.03
CA ALA A 9 1.21 -9.55 -5.21
C ALA A 9 1.59 -10.98 -5.59
N ASP A 10 1.67 -11.28 -6.90
CA ASP A 10 1.94 -12.61 -7.42
C ASP A 10 3.43 -13.01 -7.32
N LEU A 11 4.33 -12.01 -7.29
CA LEU A 11 5.79 -12.22 -7.35
C LEU A 11 6.31 -13.12 -6.24
N LEU A 12 5.92 -12.86 -4.99
CA LEU A 12 6.46 -13.62 -3.87
C LEU A 12 6.05 -15.11 -3.95
N TYR A 13 4.81 -15.38 -4.37
CA TYR A 13 4.32 -16.74 -4.56
C TYR A 13 5.04 -17.45 -5.71
N ALA A 14 5.25 -16.75 -6.83
CA ALA A 14 5.99 -17.28 -7.97
C ALA A 14 7.46 -17.55 -7.61
N MET A 15 8.12 -16.64 -6.88
CA MET A 15 9.49 -16.82 -6.39
C MET A 15 9.62 -18.05 -5.49
N ARG A 16 8.73 -18.19 -4.49
CA ARG A 16 8.72 -19.37 -3.60
C ARG A 16 8.51 -20.66 -4.36
N ALA A 17 7.60 -20.67 -5.34
CA ALA A 17 7.38 -21.84 -6.16
C ALA A 17 8.60 -22.20 -7.03
N VAL A 18 9.27 -21.21 -7.63
CA VAL A 18 10.54 -21.42 -8.35
C VAL A 18 11.60 -21.99 -7.41
N MET A 19 11.76 -21.46 -6.20
CA MET A 19 12.72 -21.97 -5.22
C MET A 19 12.45 -23.43 -4.85
N VAL A 20 11.19 -23.81 -4.62
CA VAL A 20 10.81 -25.20 -4.32
C VAL A 20 11.17 -26.13 -5.49
N LEU A 21 10.90 -25.72 -6.73
CA LEU A 21 11.22 -26.51 -7.92
C LEU A 21 12.73 -26.65 -8.09
N LEU A 22 13.49 -25.56 -8.00
CA LEU A 22 14.95 -25.58 -8.10
C LEU A 22 15.58 -26.40 -6.96
N GLY A 23 15.07 -26.29 -5.73
CA GLY A 23 15.52 -27.08 -4.58
C GLY A 23 15.27 -28.59 -4.73
N SER A 24 14.27 -28.97 -5.53
CA SER A 24 14.01 -30.38 -5.90
C SER A 24 14.90 -30.89 -7.04
N GLY A 25 15.85 -30.07 -7.51
CA GLY A 25 16.76 -30.41 -8.61
C GLY A 25 16.14 -30.24 -10.01
N ILE A 26 14.99 -29.59 -10.12
CA ILE A 26 14.38 -29.28 -11.42
C ILE A 26 15.14 -28.12 -12.05
N GLY A 27 15.59 -28.31 -13.30
CA GLY A 27 16.27 -27.26 -14.07
C GLY A 27 15.38 -26.04 -14.31
N LEU A 28 16.00 -24.86 -14.42
CA LEU A 28 15.29 -23.59 -14.52
C LEU A 28 14.27 -23.53 -15.67
N GLU A 29 14.59 -24.04 -16.85
CA GLU A 29 13.65 -24.08 -17.98
C GLU A 29 12.37 -24.86 -17.65
N SER A 30 12.53 -26.05 -17.07
CA SER A 30 11.40 -26.88 -16.64
C SER A 30 10.62 -26.21 -15.50
N ALA A 31 11.31 -25.55 -14.57
CA ALA A 31 10.67 -24.79 -13.52
C ALA A 31 9.80 -23.66 -14.09
N LEU A 32 10.32 -22.88 -15.05
CA LEU A 32 9.56 -21.83 -15.74
C LEU A 32 8.33 -22.38 -16.48
N GLN A 33 8.44 -23.55 -17.11
CA GLN A 33 7.29 -24.22 -17.74
C GLN A 33 6.20 -24.59 -16.72
N MET A 34 6.59 -25.10 -15.55
CA MET A 34 5.66 -25.45 -14.48
C MET A 34 4.99 -24.20 -13.90
N ILE A 35 5.74 -23.12 -13.66
CA ILE A 35 5.20 -21.85 -13.18
C ILE A 35 4.27 -21.20 -14.22
N GLY A 36 4.61 -21.28 -15.51
CA GLY A 36 3.72 -20.82 -16.59
C GLY A 36 2.35 -21.51 -16.59
N ARG A 37 2.28 -22.76 -16.10
CA ARG A 37 1.04 -23.54 -15.95
C ARG A 37 0.41 -23.43 -14.55
N GLY A 38 1.16 -22.98 -13.55
CA GLY A 38 0.80 -23.04 -12.13
C GLY A 38 -0.14 -21.96 -11.59
N GLY A 39 -0.49 -20.94 -12.40
CA GLY A 39 -1.55 -20.00 -12.04
C GLY A 39 -1.15 -18.82 -11.13
N TYR A 40 0.09 -18.35 -11.21
CA TYR A 40 0.63 -17.16 -10.53
C TYR A 40 0.31 -15.86 -11.28
N GLY A 41 -0.96 -15.70 -11.68
CA GLY A 41 -1.52 -14.52 -12.33
C GLY A 41 -0.65 -13.93 -13.45
N ALA A 42 -0.15 -12.71 -13.26
CA ALA A 42 0.63 -11.99 -14.28
C ALA A 42 1.90 -12.75 -14.69
N ILE A 43 2.63 -13.30 -13.72
CA ILE A 43 3.92 -13.97 -13.96
C ILE A 43 3.73 -15.26 -14.75
N SER A 44 2.65 -16.01 -14.50
CA SER A 44 2.33 -17.19 -15.31
C SER A 44 1.97 -16.85 -16.75
N ARG A 45 1.40 -15.66 -17.03
CA ARG A 45 1.17 -15.21 -18.42
C ARG A 45 2.51 -14.93 -19.10
N ASP A 46 3.38 -14.18 -18.44
CA ASP A 46 4.66 -13.77 -19.00
C ASP A 46 5.59 -14.97 -19.24
N PHE A 47 5.66 -15.91 -18.30
CA PHE A 47 6.44 -17.14 -18.48
C PHE A 47 5.88 -18.05 -19.58
N ARG A 48 4.56 -18.10 -19.81
CA ARG A 48 4.01 -18.81 -20.97
C ARG A 48 4.46 -18.19 -22.28
N GLU A 49 4.52 -16.85 -22.36
CA GLU A 49 5.03 -16.16 -23.54
C GLU A 49 6.51 -16.46 -23.76
N VAL A 50 7.33 -16.39 -22.71
CA VAL A 50 8.76 -16.77 -22.76
C VAL A 50 8.91 -18.19 -23.29
N ILE A 51 8.23 -19.18 -22.70
CA ILE A 51 8.30 -20.58 -23.15
C ILE A 51 7.84 -20.74 -24.60
N SER A 52 6.78 -20.03 -25.02
CA SER A 52 6.33 -20.03 -26.41
C SER A 52 7.39 -19.50 -27.37
N ASN A 53 8.17 -18.48 -26.97
CA ASN A 53 9.25 -17.94 -27.80
C ASN A 53 10.47 -18.88 -27.83
N LEU A 54 10.77 -19.56 -26.73
CA LEU A 54 11.80 -20.62 -26.71
C LEU A 54 11.50 -21.75 -27.68
N GLN A 55 10.24 -22.18 -27.75
CA GLN A 55 9.80 -23.21 -28.71
C GLN A 55 9.97 -22.76 -30.17
N ARG A 56 10.01 -21.45 -30.43
CA ARG A 56 10.27 -20.85 -31.75
C ARG A 56 11.77 -20.64 -32.03
N GLY A 57 12.66 -21.01 -31.10
CA GLY A 57 14.11 -20.92 -31.24
C GLY A 57 14.76 -19.72 -30.56
N SER A 58 14.03 -18.91 -29.79
CA SER A 58 14.65 -17.86 -28.97
C SER A 58 15.54 -18.44 -27.87
N LYS A 59 16.55 -17.68 -27.44
CA LYS A 59 17.38 -18.03 -26.28
C LYS A 59 16.74 -17.54 -24.99
N LEU A 60 16.74 -18.35 -23.94
CA LEU A 60 16.17 -18.01 -22.62
C LEU A 60 16.76 -16.73 -22.04
N GLU A 61 18.06 -16.53 -22.16
CA GLU A 61 18.71 -15.31 -21.70
C GLU A 61 18.11 -14.04 -22.35
N GLN A 62 17.81 -14.11 -23.65
CA GLN A 62 17.29 -12.97 -24.41
C GLN A 62 15.85 -12.65 -24.04
N GLU A 63 15.02 -13.69 -23.88
CA GLU A 63 13.61 -13.51 -23.47
C GLU A 63 13.51 -12.99 -22.03
N LEU A 64 14.33 -13.51 -21.10
CA LEU A 64 14.40 -12.98 -19.73
C LEU A 64 14.90 -11.54 -19.68
N ALA A 65 15.88 -11.19 -20.53
CA ALA A 65 16.36 -9.81 -20.65
C ALA A 65 15.30 -8.87 -21.20
N LYS A 66 14.51 -9.31 -22.19
CA LYS A 66 13.39 -8.55 -22.74
C LYS A 66 12.32 -8.33 -21.66
N LEU A 67 11.89 -9.40 -21.01
CA LEU A 67 10.87 -9.35 -19.96
C LEU A 67 11.32 -8.49 -18.78
N SER A 68 12.60 -8.52 -18.40
CA SER A 68 13.15 -7.68 -17.33
C SER A 68 13.09 -6.18 -17.64
N ARG A 69 13.17 -5.80 -18.92
CA ARG A 69 13.02 -4.40 -19.37
C ARG A 69 11.56 -3.96 -19.41
N ASP A 70 10.67 -4.89 -19.73
CA ASP A 70 9.23 -4.63 -19.84
C ASP A 70 8.48 -4.76 -18.50
N ALA A 71 9.15 -5.30 -17.48
CA ALA A 71 8.61 -5.48 -16.13
C ALA A 71 8.18 -4.13 -15.50
N SER A 72 6.97 -4.09 -14.93
CA SER A 72 6.43 -2.86 -14.34
C SER A 72 7.08 -2.52 -12.99
N THR A 73 7.46 -3.55 -12.23
CA THR A 73 7.97 -3.40 -10.87
C THR A 73 9.46 -3.73 -10.77
N LYS A 74 10.21 -2.93 -9.98
CA LYS A 74 11.65 -3.13 -9.74
C LYS A 74 11.96 -4.51 -9.13
N ALA A 75 11.12 -5.01 -8.23
CA ALA A 75 11.23 -6.34 -7.65
C ALA A 75 11.17 -7.44 -8.72
N TYR A 76 10.22 -7.34 -9.66
CA TYR A 76 10.07 -8.29 -10.74
C TYR A 76 11.25 -8.23 -11.72
N SER A 77 11.66 -7.02 -12.10
CA SER A 77 12.86 -6.82 -12.94
C SER A 77 14.12 -7.43 -12.29
N ARG A 78 14.31 -7.24 -10.97
CA ARG A 78 15.40 -7.88 -10.20
C ARG A 78 15.31 -9.40 -10.25
N PHE A 79 14.14 -9.97 -10.01
CA PHE A 79 13.92 -11.42 -10.05
C PHE A 79 14.31 -12.01 -11.42
N LEU A 80 13.83 -11.40 -12.51
CA LEU A 80 14.16 -11.83 -13.88
C LEU A 80 15.66 -11.72 -14.19
N ASN A 81 16.33 -10.69 -13.69
CA ASN A 81 17.78 -10.54 -13.83
C ASN A 81 18.55 -11.60 -13.05
N THR A 82 18.08 -11.99 -11.87
CA THR A 82 18.66 -13.09 -11.08
C THR A 82 18.55 -14.41 -11.84
N LEU A 83 17.36 -14.72 -12.41
CA LEU A 83 17.16 -15.89 -13.26
C LEU A 83 18.10 -15.88 -14.46
N ARG A 84 18.18 -14.75 -15.18
CA ARG A 84 19.04 -14.58 -16.35
C ARG A 84 20.51 -14.81 -16.00
N THR A 85 20.98 -14.25 -14.89
CA THR A 85 22.38 -14.37 -14.46
C THR A 85 22.74 -15.83 -14.17
N ASN A 86 21.84 -16.60 -13.56
CA ASN A 86 22.05 -18.03 -13.36
C ASN A 86 22.16 -18.79 -14.69
N VAL A 87 21.30 -18.50 -15.68
CA VAL A 87 21.37 -19.12 -17.02
C VAL A 87 22.72 -18.88 -17.69
N THR A 88 23.32 -17.70 -17.49
CA THR A 88 24.57 -17.31 -18.16
C THR A 88 25.83 -17.68 -17.36
N SER A 89 25.75 -17.81 -16.04
CA SER A 89 26.94 -17.84 -15.17
C SER A 89 26.97 -18.99 -14.15
N ASP A 90 26.03 -19.94 -14.20
CA ASP A 90 25.97 -21.14 -13.31
C ASP A 90 26.14 -20.79 -11.81
N THR A 91 25.60 -19.64 -11.41
CA THR A 91 25.65 -19.17 -10.01
C THR A 91 24.62 -19.90 -9.15
N ASP A 92 24.82 -19.96 -7.83
CA ASP A 92 23.83 -20.51 -6.90
C ASP A 92 22.53 -19.66 -6.88
N LEU A 93 21.58 -20.05 -7.74
CA LEU A 93 20.32 -19.35 -7.93
C LEU A 93 19.42 -19.47 -6.71
N LEU A 94 19.44 -20.61 -6.04
CA LEU A 94 18.55 -20.87 -4.90
C LEU A 94 18.86 -19.89 -3.78
N ARG A 95 20.13 -19.74 -3.40
CA ARG A 95 20.55 -18.76 -2.38
C ARG A 95 20.24 -17.32 -2.77
N ALA A 96 20.43 -16.97 -4.05
CA ALA A 96 20.14 -15.63 -4.54
C ALA A 96 18.64 -15.30 -4.47
N LEU A 97 17.78 -16.27 -4.83
CA LEU A 97 16.33 -16.12 -4.74
C LEU A 97 15.83 -16.11 -3.30
N GLU A 98 16.43 -16.91 -2.41
CA GLU A 98 16.11 -16.94 -0.98
C GLU A 98 16.35 -15.56 -0.35
N GLN A 99 17.56 -15.03 -0.50
CA GLN A 99 17.90 -13.68 -0.02
C GLN A 99 17.00 -12.59 -0.65
N GLN A 100 16.64 -12.74 -1.92
CA GLN A 100 15.74 -11.79 -2.57
C GLN A 100 14.32 -11.89 -1.99
N SER A 101 13.80 -13.10 -1.76
CA SER A 101 12.47 -13.32 -1.19
C SER A 101 12.35 -12.79 0.24
N GLU A 102 13.37 -12.99 1.08
CA GLU A 102 13.40 -12.47 2.45
C GLU A 102 13.29 -10.94 2.46
N ARG A 103 14.00 -10.26 1.56
CA ARG A 103 13.94 -8.79 1.43
C ARG A 103 12.57 -8.30 0.99
N GLU A 104 11.94 -8.97 0.03
CA GLU A 104 10.61 -8.58 -0.44
C GLU A 104 9.52 -8.91 0.61
N GLU A 105 9.71 -9.97 1.41
CA GLU A 105 8.88 -10.29 2.58
C GLU A 105 9.00 -9.26 3.69
N GLU A 106 10.22 -8.84 4.00
CA GLU A 106 10.50 -7.76 4.96
C GLU A 106 9.86 -6.44 4.50
N GLU A 107 10.05 -6.05 3.24
CA GLU A 107 9.43 -4.85 2.67
C GLU A 107 7.90 -4.91 2.71
N ARG A 108 7.31 -6.09 2.45
CA ARG A 108 5.86 -6.30 2.57
C ARG A 108 5.38 -6.20 4.02
N ASN A 109 6.13 -6.80 4.95
CA ASN A 109 5.82 -6.75 6.38
C ASN A 109 5.93 -5.32 6.93
N ASP A 110 6.90 -4.54 6.48
CA ASP A 110 7.05 -3.14 6.87
C ASP A 110 5.90 -2.27 6.37
N LYS A 111 5.46 -2.48 5.11
CA LYS A 111 4.27 -1.81 4.55
C LYS A 111 3.01 -2.17 5.34
N LEU A 112 2.84 -3.45 5.70
CA LEU A 112 1.74 -3.92 6.52
C LEU A 112 1.78 -3.35 7.94
N SER A 113 2.95 -3.34 8.57
CA SER A 113 3.17 -2.75 9.89
C SER A 113 2.80 -1.27 9.90
N THR A 114 3.31 -0.51 8.92
CA THR A 114 2.98 0.92 8.73
C THR A 114 1.48 1.13 8.50
N TYR A 115 0.82 0.24 7.74
CA TYR A 115 -0.62 0.30 7.52
C TYR A 115 -1.40 0.05 8.81
N ILE A 116 -1.03 -0.98 9.58
CA ILE A 116 -1.64 -1.30 10.88
C ILE A 116 -1.45 -0.15 11.86
N GLU A 117 -0.26 0.46 11.92
CA GLU A 117 0.04 1.60 12.78
C GLU A 117 -0.88 2.78 12.43
N LYS A 118 -0.99 3.13 11.15
CA LYS A 118 -1.90 4.18 10.69
C LYS A 118 -3.36 3.83 11.03
N LEU A 119 -3.78 2.60 10.79
CA LEU A 119 -5.14 2.15 11.05
C LEU A 119 -5.49 2.19 12.54
N SER A 120 -4.57 1.78 13.41
CA SER A 120 -4.72 1.82 14.86
C SER A 120 -4.73 3.25 15.41
N GLY A 121 -4.04 4.19 14.76
CA GLY A 121 -4.03 5.61 15.15
C GLY A 121 -5.30 6.37 14.77
N LEU A 122 -6.04 5.91 13.76
CA LEU A 122 -7.24 6.60 13.26
C LEU A 122 -8.37 6.73 14.29
N PRO A 123 -8.79 5.68 15.02
CA PRO A 123 -9.80 5.81 16.06
C PRO A 123 -9.41 6.85 17.11
N THR A 124 -8.14 6.87 17.53
CA THR A 124 -7.63 7.82 18.53
C THR A 124 -7.75 9.26 18.02
N ILE A 125 -7.39 9.52 16.77
CA ILE A 125 -7.53 10.85 16.16
C ILE A 125 -9.01 11.25 16.05
N LEU A 126 -9.87 10.35 15.57
CA LEU A 126 -11.30 10.61 15.42
C LEU A 126 -11.97 10.91 16.76
N LEU A 127 -11.71 10.11 17.80
CA LEU A 127 -12.23 10.34 19.15
C LEU A 127 -11.70 11.65 19.75
N THR A 128 -10.40 11.93 19.57
CA THR A 128 -9.79 13.17 20.09
C THR A 128 -10.40 14.40 19.43
N VAL A 129 -10.52 14.42 18.10
CA VAL A 129 -11.15 15.53 17.37
C VAL A 129 -12.63 15.67 17.73
N GLY A 130 -13.33 14.54 17.84
CA GLY A 130 -14.75 14.53 18.20
C GLY A 130 -15.06 14.99 19.61
N MET A 131 -14.18 14.75 20.57
CA MET A 131 -14.33 15.26 21.93
C MET A 131 -13.80 16.68 22.09
N LEU A 132 -12.63 17.00 21.54
CA LEU A 132 -12.00 18.31 21.74
C LEU A 132 -12.75 19.42 21.02
N SER A 133 -13.30 19.17 19.83
CA SER A 133 -13.93 20.26 19.06
C SER A 133 -15.17 20.85 19.76
N PRO A 134 -16.12 20.06 20.30
CA PRO A 134 -17.21 20.59 21.12
C PRO A 134 -16.72 21.31 22.39
N ILE A 135 -15.67 20.80 23.04
CA ILE A 135 -15.13 21.38 24.27
C ILE A 135 -14.50 22.75 23.99
N ILE A 136 -13.63 22.84 22.98
CA ILE A 136 -12.98 24.09 22.58
C ILE A 136 -14.03 25.11 22.16
N PHE A 137 -15.04 24.69 21.38
CA PHE A 137 -16.13 25.57 20.99
C PHE A 137 -16.91 26.08 22.22
N GLY A 138 -17.22 25.20 23.18
CA GLY A 138 -17.90 25.57 24.41
C GLY A 138 -17.12 26.60 25.24
N VAL A 139 -15.79 26.43 25.34
CA VAL A 139 -14.91 27.39 26.03
C VAL A 139 -14.93 28.75 25.31
N VAL A 140 -14.78 28.76 23.99
CA VAL A 140 -14.82 30.00 23.20
C VAL A 140 -16.17 30.71 23.33
N ALA A 141 -17.27 29.96 23.29
CA ALA A 141 -18.62 30.50 23.46
C ALA A 141 -18.84 31.14 24.84
N MET A 142 -18.12 30.70 25.87
CA MET A 142 -18.18 31.22 27.23
C MET A 142 -17.18 32.35 27.53
N LEU A 143 -16.25 32.68 26.61
CA LEU A 143 -15.27 33.76 26.85
C LEU A 143 -15.88 35.10 27.28
N PRO A 144 -17.00 35.59 26.70
CA PRO A 144 -17.57 36.87 27.08
C PRO A 144 -18.20 36.87 28.48
N THR A 145 -18.65 35.72 28.98
CA THR A 145 -19.19 35.62 30.35
C THR A 145 -18.07 35.65 31.39
N ILE A 146 -16.88 35.16 31.02
CA ILE A 146 -15.68 35.16 31.87
C ILE A 146 -14.97 36.51 31.86
N GLN A 147 -14.99 37.22 30.72
CA GLN A 147 -14.40 38.55 30.57
C GLN A 147 -15.45 39.57 30.13
N PRO A 148 -16.16 40.21 31.08
CA PRO A 148 -17.23 41.17 30.79
C PRO A 148 -16.77 42.39 29.97
N GLY A 149 -15.47 42.71 29.98
CA GLY A 149 -14.89 43.76 29.15
C GLY A 149 -14.97 43.51 27.65
N LEU A 150 -15.15 42.26 27.21
CA LEU A 150 -15.39 41.90 25.80
C LEU A 150 -16.86 42.14 25.38
N LEU A 151 -17.80 42.08 26.33
CA LEU A 151 -19.23 42.34 26.08
C LEU A 151 -19.53 43.82 25.80
N ASN A 152 -18.60 44.71 26.17
CA ASN A 152 -18.71 46.15 25.98
C ASN A 152 -18.01 46.65 24.70
N ASN A 153 -17.54 45.71 23.87
CA ASN A 153 -16.98 46.01 22.56
C ASN A 153 -18.12 46.24 21.56
N PRO A 154 -18.18 47.39 20.85
CA PRO A 154 -19.24 47.69 19.88
C PRO A 154 -19.39 46.67 18.73
N TRP A 155 -18.38 45.82 18.51
CA TRP A 155 -18.41 44.73 17.53
C TRP A 155 -19.05 43.43 18.07
N LEU A 156 -19.30 43.32 19.37
CA LEU A 156 -19.77 42.11 20.05
C LEU A 156 -20.91 42.46 21.02
N PRO A 157 -22.18 42.54 20.55
CA PRO A 157 -23.32 42.83 21.42
C PRO A 157 -23.45 41.70 22.46
N GLY A 158 -23.24 42.02 23.74
CA GLY A 158 -23.02 41.01 24.77
C GLY A 158 -24.12 39.94 24.93
N THR A 159 -25.39 40.31 24.81
CA THR A 159 -26.53 39.37 24.80
C THR A 159 -26.74 38.70 23.43
N GLY A 160 -26.37 39.37 22.34
CA GLY A 160 -26.45 38.83 20.98
C GLY A 160 -25.38 37.77 20.70
N TYR A 161 -24.20 37.87 21.32
CA TYR A 161 -23.11 36.92 21.13
C TYR A 161 -23.44 35.52 21.67
N LEU A 162 -24.00 35.42 22.88
CA LEU A 162 -24.38 34.12 23.46
C LEU A 162 -25.46 33.43 22.61
N VAL A 163 -26.44 34.20 22.13
CA VAL A 163 -27.48 33.70 21.23
C VAL A 163 -26.88 33.29 19.88
N LEU A 164 -25.93 34.05 19.35
CA LEU A 164 -25.20 33.70 18.13
C LEU A 164 -24.43 32.40 18.30
N MET A 165 -23.64 32.25 19.37
CA MET A 165 -22.86 31.03 19.63
C MET A 165 -23.73 29.81 19.91
N ALA A 166 -24.86 29.98 20.61
CA ALA A 166 -25.83 28.91 20.83
C ALA A 166 -26.43 28.42 19.50
N ASN A 167 -26.79 29.32 18.59
CA ASN A 167 -27.28 28.96 17.26
C ASN A 167 -26.19 28.34 16.36
N LEU A 168 -24.92 28.72 16.57
CA LEU A 168 -23.77 28.14 15.85
C LEU A 168 -23.33 26.78 16.40
N PHE A 169 -23.72 26.40 17.62
CA PHE A 169 -23.34 25.13 18.23
C PHE A 169 -23.75 23.91 17.39
N GLY A 170 -25.02 23.87 16.95
CA GLY A 170 -25.53 22.79 16.08
C GLY A 170 -24.78 22.67 14.75
N PRO A 171 -24.65 23.75 13.97
CA PRO A 171 -23.83 23.78 12.75
C PRO A 171 -22.38 23.37 12.97
N VAL A 172 -21.76 23.77 14.09
CA VAL A 172 -20.37 23.39 14.41
C VAL A 172 -20.27 21.90 14.71
N LEU A 173 -21.17 21.33 15.51
CA LEU A 173 -21.19 19.87 15.73
C LEU A 173 -21.36 19.11 14.41
N LEU A 174 -22.26 19.58 13.54
CA LEU A 174 -22.47 18.97 12.23
C LEU A 174 -21.20 19.03 11.37
N LEU A 175 -20.49 20.17 11.38
CA LEU A 175 -19.19 20.33 10.73
C LEU A 175 -18.14 19.36 11.29
N THR A 176 -18.09 19.16 12.61
CA THR A 176 -17.14 18.22 13.22
C THR A 176 -17.40 16.78 12.83
N ILE A 177 -18.67 16.38 12.75
CA ILE A 177 -19.08 15.06 12.28
C ILE A 177 -18.69 14.90 10.81
N LEU A 178 -18.96 15.90 9.96
CA LEU A 178 -18.56 15.90 8.56
C LEU A 178 -17.04 15.76 8.40
N LEU A 179 -16.27 16.47 9.22
CA LEU A 179 -14.81 16.42 9.21
C LEU A 179 -14.30 15.04 9.64
N MET A 180 -14.93 14.42 10.65
CA MET A 180 -14.63 13.04 11.04
C MET A 180 -14.96 12.03 9.93
N VAL A 181 -16.11 12.19 9.26
CA VAL A 181 -16.48 11.35 8.11
C VAL A 181 -15.47 11.51 6.97
N LEU A 182 -15.03 12.73 6.69
CA LEU A 182 -14.03 12.99 5.65
C LEU A 182 -12.67 12.38 5.97
N ILE A 183 -12.21 12.49 7.23
CA ILE A 183 -10.97 11.85 7.70
C ILE A 183 -11.08 10.33 7.59
N GLY A 184 -12.20 9.75 8.05
CA GLY A 184 -12.45 8.32 7.96
C GLY A 184 -12.47 7.81 6.52
N TYR A 185 -13.15 8.54 5.62
CA TYR A 185 -13.22 8.19 4.19
C TYR A 185 -11.85 8.26 3.50
N ARG A 186 -11.08 9.33 3.75
CA ARG A 186 -9.72 9.47 3.19
C ARG A 186 -8.80 8.35 3.68
N ALA A 187 -8.94 7.95 4.93
CA ALA A 187 -8.14 6.88 5.51
C ALA A 187 -8.48 5.49 4.94
N HIS A 188 -9.77 5.20 4.73
CA HIS A 188 -10.21 3.98 4.02
C HIS A 188 -9.73 3.95 2.56
N SER A 189 -9.67 5.09 1.87
CA SER A 189 -9.18 5.18 0.49
C SER A 189 -7.65 5.06 0.35
N SER A 190 -6.92 4.95 1.47
CA SER A 190 -5.45 4.80 1.48
C SER A 190 -5.01 3.33 1.56
N ASP A 191 -5.92 2.39 1.25
CA ASP A 191 -5.63 0.94 1.20
C ASP A 191 -4.43 0.68 0.26
N PRO A 192 -3.30 0.17 0.77
CA PRO A 192 -2.10 -0.04 -0.02
C PRO A 192 -2.21 -1.18 -1.04
N GLY A 193 -3.38 -1.81 -1.21
CA GLY A 193 -3.58 -2.89 -2.19
C GLY A 193 -2.72 -4.10 -1.85
N VAL A 194 -2.73 -4.49 -0.58
CA VAL A 194 -1.93 -5.62 -0.06
C VAL A 194 -2.76 -6.92 0.02
N ILE A 195 -3.92 -6.93 -0.65
CA ILE A 195 -4.74 -8.11 -0.94
C ILE A 195 -5.01 -8.20 -2.44
#